data_AF-A0A0T6B934-F1
#
_entry.id   AF-A0A0T6B934-F1
#
_cell.length_a   1.000
_cell.length_b   1.000
_cell.length_c   1.000
_cell.angle_alpha   90.00
_cell.angle_beta   90.00
_cell.angle_gamma   90.00
#
_symmetry.space_group_name_H-M   'P 1'
#
loop_
_entity.id
_entity.type
_entity.pdbx_description
1 polymer ?
#
loop_
_entity_poly.entity_id
_entity_poly.type
_entity_poly.pdbx_seq_one_letter_code
_entity_poly.pdbx_strand_id
1 'polypeptide(L)'
;MSFGIALPSWIVEKENSVWVLGLYALVFMVALPIVVGTWWYRSIRFSGDQVLLDTTHMYYGFFHKTPHMMLKRVIMILAASLEFDRRFNSEIVERQSDNEEVPQLIKTIGNLNEKNKERPLCFMYSIKARALLHAHLSRIPLNPLTLEQDRRYIVGKCPYLIQEQVNCVSQLIVLGYARRIQRCPTIDTIENCMKLCPMIVQGLWDFKSPFLQLPHIHEGNLKYFTSKKRQIKSLQQFAQLKGDERRSILSGLTDDEYLNVLKVLGSMPYVDFQVKYEVMDDENPTEVTTGAIVTVTVTLIRRDMSTLFGDETIEDKNIVNENNADGDTKEGSDGEAEHHSVKRPVWQKQRKTGGKKSNKRVKQKSTVKHKAEESPAPVKVKQVKEEKPKDDDSDLSDSSGSDVNESNDASEDEVKNSSVEDEDQEWEKLQQKLHKREKVLEGRSKLSHTVHCPLYPYDKQEYWWTYVCDRKSKSLLTSPYHITSLIDKEECQLKFTAPNWKGTYTFTVCLRSDSYLGFHQQKDIKLDVKEAPKHVSESEDSEEEGPAEDNAHESDYTTDEDLPEDDD
;
A
#
# COMPACT_ATOMS: atom_id res chain seq x y z
N MET A 1 39.95 -17.15 50.30
CA MET A 1 38.48 -16.99 50.12
C MET A 1 37.92 -18.34 49.77
N SER A 2 36.80 -18.77 50.36
CA SER A 2 36.13 -20.02 49.97
C SER A 2 35.07 -19.70 48.93
N PHE A 3 35.15 -20.30 47.74
CA PHE A 3 34.11 -20.21 46.73
C PHE A 3 33.11 -21.34 46.94
N GLY A 4 31.90 -21.00 47.40
CA GLY A 4 30.77 -21.93 47.51
C GLY A 4 29.80 -21.75 46.34
N ILE A 5 29.29 -22.86 45.81
CA ILE A 5 28.21 -22.85 44.81
C ILE A 5 26.88 -22.86 45.55
N ALA A 6 25.95 -21.96 45.18
CA ALA A 6 24.65 -21.79 45.85
C ALA A 6 23.60 -22.88 45.52
N LEU A 7 24.03 -24.07 45.09
CA LEU A 7 23.14 -25.20 44.79
C LEU A 7 22.92 -26.05 46.07
N PRO A 8 21.70 -26.60 46.30
CA PRO A 8 21.46 -27.50 47.42
C PRO A 8 22.39 -28.73 47.39
N SER A 9 22.98 -29.11 48.52
CA SER A 9 23.96 -30.23 48.57
C SER A 9 23.42 -31.52 47.95
N TRP A 10 22.13 -31.79 48.17
CA TRP A 10 21.39 -32.96 47.69
C TRP A 10 21.54 -33.22 46.18
N ILE A 11 21.66 -32.18 45.34
CA ILE A 11 21.80 -32.35 43.88
C ILE A 11 23.22 -32.81 43.46
N VAL A 12 24.22 -32.61 44.31
CA VAL A 12 25.64 -32.94 44.08
C VAL A 12 26.07 -34.18 44.88
N GLU A 13 25.25 -34.63 45.83
CA GLU A 13 25.49 -35.85 46.61
C GLU A 13 25.59 -37.10 45.73
N LYS A 14 26.57 -37.96 46.03
CA LYS A 14 26.99 -39.11 45.22
C LYS A 14 25.86 -40.14 44.97
N GLU A 15 24.84 -40.17 45.82
CA GLU A 15 23.68 -41.05 45.69
C GLU A 15 22.68 -40.55 44.65
N ASN A 16 22.56 -39.22 44.48
CA ASN A 16 21.59 -38.58 43.60
C ASN A 16 22.20 -38.17 42.26
N SER A 17 23.53 -38.02 42.17
CA SER A 17 24.22 -37.57 40.95
C SER A 17 23.93 -38.43 39.72
N VAL A 18 23.73 -39.75 39.87
CA VAL A 18 23.34 -40.65 38.78
C VAL A 18 21.92 -40.36 38.28
N TRP A 19 20.98 -40.09 39.19
CA TRP A 19 19.60 -39.73 38.84
C TRP A 19 19.52 -38.36 38.19
N VAL A 20 20.28 -37.37 38.69
CA VAL A 20 20.37 -36.03 38.10
C VAL A 20 20.99 -36.08 36.70
N LEU A 21 22.06 -36.86 36.51
CA LEU A 21 22.69 -37.06 35.20
C LEU A 21 21.75 -37.81 34.23
N GLY A 22 21.03 -38.82 34.71
CA GLY A 22 20.02 -39.54 33.91
C GLY A 22 18.85 -38.64 33.48
N LEU A 23 18.36 -37.79 34.38
CA LEU A 23 17.34 -36.78 34.06
C LEU A 23 17.86 -35.75 33.04
N TYR A 24 19.09 -35.26 33.22
CA TYR A 24 19.73 -34.34 32.28
C TYR A 24 19.86 -34.98 30.89
N ALA A 25 20.33 -36.23 30.81
CA ALA A 25 20.42 -36.97 29.56
C ALA A 25 19.04 -37.16 28.90
N LEU A 26 17.99 -37.50 29.67
CA LEU A 26 16.63 -37.62 29.16
C LEU A 26 16.11 -36.27 28.61
N VAL A 27 16.33 -35.17 29.33
CA VAL A 27 15.89 -33.84 28.90
C VAL A 27 16.61 -33.41 27.61
N PHE A 28 17.93 -33.56 27.53
CA PHE A 28 18.70 -33.08 26.37
C PHE A 28 18.71 -34.04 25.17
N MET A 29 18.62 -35.35 25.36
CA MET A 29 18.67 -36.34 24.26
C MET A 29 17.29 -36.81 23.81
N VAL A 30 16.23 -36.63 24.61
CA VAL A 30 14.87 -37.07 24.26
C VAL A 30 13.89 -35.90 24.25
N ALA A 31 13.73 -35.16 25.36
CA ALA A 31 12.70 -34.12 25.44
C ALA A 31 12.99 -32.95 24.49
N LEU A 32 14.23 -32.43 24.48
CA LEU A 32 14.63 -31.31 23.62
C LEU A 32 14.51 -31.66 22.12
N PRO A 33 15.04 -32.78 21.60
CA PRO A 33 14.84 -33.16 20.20
C PRO A 33 13.37 -33.37 19.82
N ILE A 34 12.53 -33.90 20.71
CA ILE A 34 11.09 -34.05 20.44
C ILE A 34 10.39 -32.68 20.40
N VAL A 35 10.68 -31.77 21.34
CA VAL A 35 10.08 -30.43 21.38
C VAL A 35 10.54 -29.59 20.18
N VAL A 36 11.84 -29.56 19.89
CA VAL A 36 12.40 -28.85 18.73
C VAL A 36 11.90 -29.46 17.42
N GLY A 37 11.86 -30.79 17.32
CA GLY A 37 11.34 -31.50 16.14
C GLY A 37 9.87 -31.22 15.89
N THR A 38 9.01 -31.37 16.91
CA THR A 38 7.56 -31.09 16.77
C THR A 38 7.27 -29.62 16.48
N TRP A 39 8.02 -28.69 17.07
CA TRP A 39 7.94 -27.27 16.72
C TRP A 39 8.38 -27.02 15.27
N TRP A 40 9.52 -27.57 14.85
CA TRP A 40 10.06 -27.41 13.49
C TRP A 40 9.11 -27.99 12.44
N TYR A 41 8.69 -29.25 12.57
CA TYR A 41 7.73 -29.89 11.66
C TYR A 41 6.38 -29.17 11.60
N ARG A 42 5.96 -28.50 12.68
CA ARG A 42 4.77 -27.64 12.67
C ARG A 42 5.05 -26.31 11.96
N SER A 43 6.21 -25.70 12.17
CA SER A 43 6.58 -24.39 11.62
C SER A 43 6.82 -24.44 10.11
N ILE A 44 7.51 -25.46 9.59
CA ILE A 44 7.85 -25.57 8.15
C ILE A 44 6.63 -25.76 7.24
N ARG A 45 5.44 -26.02 7.79
CA ARG A 45 4.19 -26.11 7.00
C ARG A 45 3.61 -24.76 6.62
N PHE A 46 4.14 -23.66 7.19
CA PHE A 46 3.65 -22.31 6.99
C PHE A 46 4.66 -21.42 6.26
N SER A 47 4.14 -20.53 5.42
CA SER A 47 4.83 -19.36 4.88
C SER A 47 5.23 -18.40 6.02
N GLY A 48 6.11 -17.43 5.73
CA GLY A 48 6.50 -16.39 6.68
C GLY A 48 5.32 -15.57 7.22
N ASP A 49 4.25 -15.44 6.42
CA ASP A 49 2.99 -14.78 6.78
C ASP A 49 1.97 -15.74 7.46
N GLN A 50 2.41 -16.89 7.98
CA GLN A 50 1.59 -17.89 8.70
C GLN A 50 0.46 -18.55 7.85
N VAL A 51 0.61 -18.56 6.53
CA VAL A 51 -0.29 -19.25 5.57
C VAL A 51 0.20 -20.66 5.29
N LEU A 52 -0.69 -21.64 5.12
CA LEU A 52 -0.28 -23.00 4.73
C LEU A 52 0.41 -22.98 3.36
N LEU A 53 1.59 -23.60 3.25
CA LEU A 53 2.33 -23.65 1.97
C LEU A 53 1.50 -24.29 0.84
N ASP A 54 0.63 -25.25 1.15
CA ASP A 54 -0.30 -25.85 0.19
C ASP A 54 -1.33 -24.83 -0.36
N THR A 55 -1.79 -23.89 0.48
CA THR A 55 -2.64 -22.76 0.04
C THR A 55 -1.85 -21.78 -0.82
N THR A 56 -0.62 -21.45 -0.42
CA THR A 56 0.29 -20.60 -1.21
C THR A 56 0.56 -21.22 -2.59
N HIS A 57 0.86 -22.52 -2.67
CA HIS A 57 1.01 -23.26 -3.94
C HIS A 57 -0.29 -23.25 -4.79
N MET A 58 -1.45 -23.41 -4.15
CA MET A 58 -2.75 -23.31 -4.84
C MET A 58 -2.94 -21.92 -5.47
N TYR A 59 -2.61 -20.84 -4.75
CA TYR A 59 -2.67 -19.47 -5.28
C TYR A 59 -1.74 -19.29 -6.49
N TYR A 60 -0.47 -19.70 -6.40
CA TYR A 60 0.45 -19.68 -7.54
C TYR A 60 -0.12 -20.40 -8.76
N GLY A 61 -0.66 -21.61 -8.57
CA GLY A 61 -1.27 -22.40 -9.63
C GLY A 61 -2.41 -21.68 -10.36
N PHE A 62 -3.31 -21.01 -9.63
CA PHE A 62 -4.42 -20.26 -10.23
C PHE A 62 -3.98 -18.96 -10.90
N PHE A 63 -3.15 -18.15 -10.25
CA PHE A 63 -2.73 -16.85 -10.79
C PHE A 63 -1.78 -17.01 -11.99
N HIS A 64 -0.93 -18.04 -12.02
CA HIS A 64 -0.11 -18.37 -13.19
C HIS A 64 -0.97 -18.88 -14.36
N LYS A 65 -1.98 -19.73 -14.10
CA LYS A 65 -2.90 -20.25 -15.13
C LYS A 65 -3.81 -19.17 -15.72
N THR A 66 -4.20 -18.16 -14.93
CA THR A 66 -5.14 -17.10 -15.34
C THR A 66 -4.59 -15.72 -14.96
N PRO A 67 -3.70 -15.14 -15.79
CA PRO A 67 -2.96 -13.91 -15.47
C PRO A 67 -3.85 -12.67 -15.29
N HIS A 68 -4.99 -12.63 -15.98
CA HIS A 68 -6.02 -11.61 -15.82
C HIS A 68 -7.21 -12.20 -15.05
N MET A 69 -7.33 -11.84 -13.76
CA MET A 69 -8.30 -12.43 -12.83
C MET A 69 -9.35 -11.40 -12.41
N MET A 70 -10.62 -11.65 -12.74
CA MET A 70 -11.74 -10.84 -12.27
C MET A 70 -11.97 -11.02 -10.76
N LEU A 71 -12.35 -9.95 -10.07
CA LEU A 71 -12.65 -9.90 -8.62
C LEU A 71 -13.48 -11.11 -8.12
N LYS A 72 -14.56 -11.47 -8.83
CA LYS A 72 -15.41 -12.63 -8.49
C LYS A 72 -14.63 -13.94 -8.40
N ARG A 73 -13.66 -14.16 -9.31
CA ARG A 73 -12.82 -15.37 -9.33
C ARG A 73 -11.74 -15.32 -8.25
N VAL A 74 -11.24 -14.13 -7.87
CA VAL A 74 -10.37 -13.97 -6.69
C VAL A 74 -11.10 -14.38 -5.42
N ILE A 75 -12.37 -13.96 -5.22
CA ILE A 75 -13.21 -14.43 -4.09
C ILE A 75 -13.39 -15.95 -4.11
N MET A 76 -13.58 -16.56 -5.29
CA MET A 76 -13.69 -18.02 -5.41
C MET A 76 -12.40 -18.75 -4.99
N ILE A 77 -11.22 -18.17 -5.28
CA ILE A 77 -9.91 -18.71 -4.91
C ILE A 77 -9.65 -18.52 -3.41
N LEU A 78 -9.96 -17.33 -2.84
CA LEU A 78 -9.90 -17.09 -1.39
C LEU A 78 -10.81 -18.05 -0.61
N ALA A 79 -12.00 -18.33 -1.13
CA ALA A 79 -12.89 -19.31 -0.50
C ALA A 79 -12.37 -20.75 -0.58
N ALA A 80 -11.40 -21.05 -1.45
CA ALA A 80 -10.85 -22.40 -1.65
C ALA A 80 -9.59 -22.69 -0.82
N SER A 81 -9.10 -21.71 -0.05
CA SER A 81 -7.94 -21.84 0.83
C SER A 81 -8.08 -23.01 1.80
N LEU A 82 -7.00 -23.78 1.98
CA LEU A 82 -7.00 -25.04 2.71
C LEU A 82 -7.08 -24.85 4.23
N GLU A 83 -6.89 -23.62 4.71
CA GLU A 83 -7.23 -23.18 6.06
C GLU A 83 -8.71 -23.40 6.40
N PHE A 84 -9.58 -23.49 5.39
CA PHE A 84 -11.00 -23.79 5.54
C PHE A 84 -11.35 -25.27 5.31
N ASP A 85 -10.36 -26.12 5.03
CA ASP A 85 -10.52 -27.56 4.84
C ASP A 85 -10.10 -28.31 6.12
N ARG A 86 -11.04 -29.06 6.70
CA ARG A 86 -10.82 -29.86 7.92
C ARG A 86 -9.65 -30.85 7.81
N ARG A 87 -9.30 -31.29 6.59
CA ARG A 87 -8.19 -32.22 6.34
C ARG A 87 -6.83 -31.57 6.59
N PHE A 88 -6.73 -30.25 6.42
CA PHE A 88 -5.50 -29.49 6.63
C PHE A 88 -5.51 -28.73 7.96
N ASN A 89 -6.69 -28.38 8.46
CA ASN A 89 -6.90 -27.60 9.67
C ASN A 89 -7.96 -28.22 10.60
N SER A 90 -7.53 -28.71 11.77
CA SER A 90 -8.41 -29.34 12.77
C SER A 90 -9.36 -28.37 13.50
N GLU A 91 -9.19 -27.05 13.34
CA GLU A 91 -10.11 -26.05 13.91
C GLU A 91 -11.46 -25.99 13.19
N ILE A 92 -11.56 -26.55 11.97
CA ILE A 92 -12.78 -26.52 11.15
C ILE A 92 -13.81 -27.55 11.63
N VAL A 93 -14.99 -27.05 11.97
CA VAL A 93 -16.15 -27.87 12.38
C VAL A 93 -17.10 -28.08 11.20
N GLU A 94 -17.43 -29.34 10.92
CA GLU A 94 -18.43 -29.76 9.96
C GLU A 94 -19.65 -30.29 10.72
N ARG A 95 -20.83 -29.71 10.48
CA ARG A 95 -22.07 -30.07 11.18
C ARG A 95 -23.07 -30.67 10.18
N GLN A 96 -23.93 -31.58 10.64
CA GLN A 96 -24.99 -32.13 9.78
C GLN A 96 -25.97 -31.06 9.27
N SER A 97 -26.21 -30.01 10.08
CA SER A 97 -27.00 -28.82 9.73
C SER A 97 -26.48 -28.08 8.50
N ASP A 98 -25.18 -28.18 8.19
CA ASP A 98 -24.57 -27.51 7.04
C ASP A 98 -25.20 -27.99 5.71
N ASN A 99 -25.68 -29.24 5.67
CA ASN A 99 -26.36 -29.82 4.50
C ASN A 99 -27.73 -29.19 4.22
N GLU A 100 -28.31 -28.47 5.18
CA GLU A 100 -29.60 -27.80 5.04
C GLU A 100 -29.43 -26.28 4.97
N GLU A 101 -28.67 -25.70 5.91
CA GLU A 101 -28.47 -24.25 6.01
C GLU A 101 -27.66 -23.69 4.83
N VAL A 102 -26.62 -24.40 4.34
CA VAL A 102 -25.80 -23.92 3.23
C VAL A 102 -26.58 -23.90 1.90
N PRO A 103 -27.30 -24.96 1.47
CA PRO A 103 -28.12 -24.88 0.25
C PRO A 103 -29.25 -23.84 0.32
N GLN A 104 -29.83 -23.57 1.50
CA GLN A 104 -30.79 -22.48 1.68
C GLN A 104 -30.11 -21.12 1.47
N LEU A 105 -28.93 -20.90 2.06
CA LEU A 105 -28.14 -19.68 1.88
C LEU A 105 -27.75 -19.47 0.41
N ILE A 106 -27.32 -20.52 -0.30
CA ILE A 106 -26.96 -20.42 -1.72
C ILE A 106 -28.17 -20.00 -2.57
N LYS A 107 -29.37 -20.55 -2.31
CA LYS A 107 -30.61 -20.13 -3.00
C LYS A 107 -30.91 -18.64 -2.77
N THR A 108 -30.69 -18.13 -1.56
CA THR A 108 -30.86 -16.70 -1.22
C THR A 108 -29.86 -15.79 -1.94
N ILE A 109 -28.62 -16.25 -2.15
CA ILE A 109 -27.56 -15.51 -2.86
C ILE A 109 -27.75 -15.59 -4.39
N GLY A 110 -28.26 -16.71 -4.90
CA GLY A 110 -28.52 -16.99 -6.32
C GLY A 110 -27.28 -17.22 -7.18
N ASN A 111 -26.35 -16.27 -7.24
CA ASN A 111 -25.23 -16.27 -8.20
C ASN A 111 -23.86 -16.57 -7.56
N LEU A 112 -23.73 -17.75 -6.94
CA LEU A 112 -22.49 -18.20 -6.28
C LEU A 112 -21.52 -18.98 -7.20
N ASN A 113 -21.96 -19.29 -8.43
CA ASN A 113 -21.24 -20.13 -9.40
C ASN A 113 -20.83 -21.51 -8.82
N GLU A 114 -21.77 -22.15 -8.12
CA GLU A 114 -21.66 -23.49 -7.52
C GLU A 114 -21.34 -24.60 -8.54
N LYS A 115 -21.75 -24.42 -9.80
CA LYS A 115 -21.61 -25.40 -10.89
C LYS A 115 -20.19 -25.46 -11.48
N ASN A 116 -19.26 -24.63 -11.01
CA ASN A 116 -17.87 -24.73 -11.41
C ASN A 116 -17.29 -26.08 -10.97
N LYS A 117 -16.71 -26.83 -11.91
CA LYS A 117 -16.12 -28.18 -11.68
C LYS A 117 -14.62 -28.16 -11.41
N GLU A 118 -13.97 -26.99 -11.51
CA GLU A 118 -12.53 -26.83 -11.29
C GLU A 118 -12.17 -27.11 -9.82
N ARG A 119 -11.23 -28.02 -9.57
CA ARG A 119 -10.72 -28.34 -8.23
C ARG A 119 -9.68 -27.30 -7.79
N PRO A 120 -9.60 -26.94 -6.50
CA PRO A 120 -10.49 -27.30 -5.39
C PRO A 120 -11.77 -26.44 -5.28
N LEU A 121 -12.00 -25.49 -6.20
CA LEU A 121 -13.13 -24.54 -6.16
C LEU A 121 -14.52 -25.22 -6.11
N CYS A 122 -14.62 -26.49 -6.51
CA CYS A 122 -15.84 -27.29 -6.51
C CYS A 122 -16.07 -28.12 -5.22
N PHE A 123 -15.13 -28.10 -4.27
CA PHE A 123 -15.26 -28.87 -3.03
C PHE A 123 -16.23 -28.22 -2.04
N MET A 124 -16.88 -29.03 -1.20
CA MET A 124 -17.96 -28.57 -0.31
C MET A 124 -17.50 -27.50 0.68
N TYR A 125 -16.30 -27.63 1.27
CA TYR A 125 -15.75 -26.60 2.15
C TYR A 125 -15.56 -25.26 1.40
N SER A 126 -15.11 -25.30 0.14
CA SER A 126 -14.91 -24.11 -0.70
C SER A 126 -16.23 -23.44 -1.03
N ILE A 127 -17.27 -24.23 -1.34
CA ILE A 127 -18.61 -23.71 -1.62
C ILE A 127 -19.24 -23.12 -0.35
N LYS A 128 -19.11 -23.79 0.81
CA LYS A 128 -19.56 -23.29 2.12
C LYS A 128 -18.86 -21.97 2.46
N ALA A 129 -17.53 -21.91 2.39
CA ALA A 129 -16.77 -20.70 2.66
C ALA A 129 -17.16 -19.55 1.71
N ARG A 130 -17.34 -19.83 0.42
CA ARG A 130 -17.79 -18.82 -0.56
C ARG A 130 -19.18 -18.30 -0.24
N ALA A 131 -20.11 -19.17 0.13
CA ALA A 131 -21.46 -18.77 0.54
C ALA A 131 -21.41 -17.85 1.77
N LEU A 132 -20.59 -18.18 2.76
CA LEU A 132 -20.41 -17.38 3.98
C LEU A 132 -19.73 -16.03 3.70
N LEU A 133 -18.75 -15.97 2.80
CA LEU A 133 -18.15 -14.70 2.34
C LEU A 133 -19.16 -13.83 1.59
N HIS A 134 -19.97 -14.41 0.69
CA HIS A 134 -21.04 -13.67 0.01
C HIS A 134 -22.13 -13.20 0.99
N ALA A 135 -22.45 -14.00 2.01
CA ALA A 135 -23.39 -13.63 3.07
C ALA A 135 -22.86 -12.47 3.92
N HIS A 136 -21.56 -12.48 4.24
CA HIS A 136 -20.86 -11.40 4.95
C HIS A 136 -20.91 -10.08 4.18
N LEU A 137 -20.44 -10.09 2.92
CA LEU A 137 -20.41 -8.90 2.06
C LEU A 137 -21.81 -8.34 1.74
N SER A 138 -22.84 -9.19 1.81
CA SER A 138 -24.25 -8.82 1.60
C SER A 138 -25.02 -8.59 2.90
N ARG A 139 -24.34 -8.67 4.07
CA ARG A 139 -24.92 -8.49 5.42
C ARG A 139 -26.14 -9.38 5.71
N ILE A 140 -26.18 -10.59 5.13
CA ILE A 140 -27.25 -11.57 5.35
C ILE A 140 -27.13 -12.14 6.78
N PRO A 141 -28.23 -12.18 7.57
CA PRO A 141 -28.21 -12.80 8.89
C PRO A 141 -28.12 -14.32 8.79
N LEU A 142 -27.33 -14.93 9.67
CA LEU A 142 -27.11 -16.37 9.76
C LEU A 142 -27.49 -16.88 11.16
N ASN A 143 -27.65 -18.19 11.32
CA ASN A 143 -27.91 -18.83 12.61
C ASN A 143 -26.72 -18.60 13.57
N PRO A 144 -26.90 -17.91 14.73
CA PRO A 144 -25.82 -17.55 15.65
C PRO A 144 -25.01 -18.72 16.23
N LEU A 145 -25.59 -19.92 16.26
CA LEU A 145 -25.00 -21.11 16.90
C LEU A 145 -24.29 -22.05 15.91
N THR A 146 -24.46 -21.84 14.60
CA THR A 146 -23.90 -22.69 13.54
C THR A 146 -23.06 -21.87 12.56
N LEU A 147 -23.62 -21.51 11.39
CA LEU A 147 -22.91 -20.84 10.30
C LEU A 147 -22.35 -19.46 10.66
N GLU A 148 -22.89 -18.78 11.68
CA GLU A 148 -22.33 -17.52 12.15
C GLU A 148 -20.94 -17.68 12.78
N GLN A 149 -20.71 -18.77 13.51
CA GLN A 149 -19.40 -19.08 14.10
C GLN A 149 -18.38 -19.31 12.98
N ASP A 150 -18.79 -20.06 11.96
CA ASP A 150 -17.97 -20.39 10.80
C ASP A 150 -17.70 -19.14 9.96
N ARG A 151 -18.68 -18.25 9.79
CA ARG A 151 -18.52 -16.95 9.12
C ARG A 151 -17.45 -16.12 9.83
N ARG A 152 -17.50 -16.01 11.16
CA ARG A 152 -16.51 -15.25 11.95
C ARG A 152 -15.12 -15.85 11.82
N TYR A 153 -14.99 -17.17 11.89
CA TYR A 153 -13.72 -17.83 11.66
C TYR A 153 -13.14 -17.48 10.27
N ILE A 154 -13.92 -17.69 9.21
CA ILE A 154 -13.49 -17.49 7.82
C ILE A 154 -13.14 -16.02 7.56
N VAL A 155 -14.05 -15.10 7.89
CA VAL A 155 -13.85 -13.65 7.74
C VAL A 155 -12.62 -13.18 8.50
N GLY A 156 -12.42 -13.65 9.72
CA GLY A 156 -11.27 -13.30 10.55
C GLY A 156 -9.92 -13.80 10.00
N LYS A 157 -9.90 -14.91 9.26
CA LYS A 157 -8.68 -15.42 8.60
C LYS A 157 -8.39 -14.74 7.24
N CYS A 158 -9.38 -14.09 6.62
CA CYS A 158 -9.23 -13.54 5.27
C CYS A 158 -8.11 -12.48 5.10
N PRO A 159 -7.87 -11.50 5.99
CA PRO A 159 -6.90 -10.44 5.73
C PRO A 159 -5.47 -10.93 5.45
N TYR A 160 -4.97 -11.90 6.22
CA TYR A 160 -3.64 -12.46 5.98
C TYR A 160 -3.61 -13.38 4.74
N LEU A 161 -4.71 -14.10 4.47
CA LEU A 161 -4.85 -14.90 3.23
C LEU A 161 -4.86 -14.02 1.98
N ILE A 162 -5.43 -12.82 2.07
CA ILE A 162 -5.43 -11.81 0.99
C ILE A 162 -4.05 -11.20 0.81
N GLN A 163 -3.33 -10.90 1.90
CA GLN A 163 -1.93 -10.47 1.83
C GLN A 163 -1.06 -11.50 1.09
N GLU A 164 -1.22 -12.80 1.37
CA GLU A 164 -0.47 -13.84 0.66
C GLU A 164 -0.91 -13.98 -0.82
N GLN A 165 -2.18 -13.72 -1.18
CA GLN A 165 -2.54 -13.61 -2.60
C GLN A 165 -1.82 -12.45 -3.30
N VAL A 166 -1.72 -11.29 -2.65
CA VAL A 166 -0.97 -10.12 -3.17
C VAL A 166 0.52 -10.48 -3.32
N ASN A 167 1.12 -11.14 -2.34
CA ASN A 167 2.50 -11.65 -2.40
C ASN A 167 2.69 -12.62 -3.59
N CYS A 168 1.84 -13.65 -3.72
CA CYS A 168 1.93 -14.64 -4.81
C CYS A 168 1.85 -13.99 -6.20
N VAL A 169 0.90 -13.07 -6.39
CA VAL A 169 0.75 -12.33 -7.66
C VAL A 169 1.96 -11.44 -7.92
N SER A 170 2.47 -10.74 -6.90
CA SER A 170 3.68 -9.92 -7.01
C SER A 170 4.91 -10.74 -7.41
N GLN A 171 5.13 -11.88 -6.76
CA GLN A 171 6.25 -12.76 -7.07
C GLN A 171 6.14 -13.38 -8.49
N LEU A 172 4.94 -13.71 -8.95
CA LEU A 172 4.72 -14.12 -10.35
C LEU A 172 5.07 -13.00 -11.34
N ILE A 173 4.76 -11.73 -11.02
CA ILE A 173 5.15 -10.59 -11.85
C ILE A 173 6.67 -10.44 -11.93
N VAL A 174 7.37 -10.56 -10.80
CA VAL A 174 8.85 -10.56 -10.75
C VAL A 174 9.45 -11.71 -11.57
N LEU A 175 8.90 -12.92 -11.47
CA LEU A 175 9.30 -14.07 -12.31
C LEU A 175 9.00 -13.84 -13.80
N GLY A 176 7.96 -13.06 -14.13
CA GLY A 176 7.63 -12.62 -15.48
C GLY A 176 8.71 -11.70 -16.06
N TYR A 177 9.14 -10.68 -15.30
CA TYR A 177 10.25 -9.80 -15.71
C TYR A 177 11.58 -10.55 -15.82
N ALA A 178 11.83 -11.52 -14.92
CA ALA A 178 12.98 -12.42 -15.01
C ALA A 178 12.89 -13.44 -16.17
N ARG A 179 11.88 -13.35 -17.05
CA ARG A 179 11.59 -14.24 -18.18
C ARG A 179 11.47 -15.73 -17.80
N ARG A 180 11.16 -16.03 -16.53
CA ARG A 180 10.95 -17.40 -16.01
C ARG A 180 9.55 -17.94 -16.30
N ILE A 181 8.58 -17.06 -16.53
CA ILE A 181 7.22 -17.42 -16.95
C ILE A 181 6.83 -16.68 -18.23
N GLN A 182 5.99 -17.32 -19.06
CA GLN A 182 5.56 -16.77 -20.36
C GLN A 182 4.41 -15.76 -20.24
N ARG A 183 3.70 -15.73 -19.12
CA ARG A 183 2.51 -14.88 -18.92
C ARG A 183 2.57 -14.17 -17.57
N CYS A 184 2.82 -12.87 -17.63
CA CYS A 184 2.85 -12.00 -16.46
C CYS A 184 1.40 -11.64 -16.02
N PRO A 185 1.05 -11.72 -14.71
CA PRO A 185 -0.22 -11.20 -14.22
C PRO A 185 -0.40 -9.70 -14.45
N THR A 186 -1.63 -9.28 -14.77
CA THR A 186 -1.95 -7.85 -14.98
C THR A 186 -2.11 -7.10 -13.65
N ILE A 187 -1.86 -5.79 -13.63
CA ILE A 187 -2.17 -4.94 -12.45
C ILE A 187 -3.61 -5.11 -11.94
N ASP A 188 -4.58 -5.23 -12.85
CA ASP A 188 -5.99 -5.45 -12.49
C ASP A 188 -6.17 -6.68 -11.56
N THR A 189 -5.33 -7.71 -11.71
CA THR A 189 -5.35 -8.93 -10.89
C THR A 189 -4.87 -8.66 -9.46
N ILE A 190 -3.76 -7.95 -9.29
CA ILE A 190 -3.21 -7.66 -7.95
C ILE A 190 -4.09 -6.64 -7.22
N GLU A 191 -4.66 -5.66 -7.94
CA GLU A 191 -5.60 -4.70 -7.37
C GLU A 191 -6.93 -5.35 -6.99
N ASN A 192 -7.42 -6.34 -7.75
CA ASN A 192 -8.56 -7.15 -7.34
C ASN A 192 -8.27 -7.95 -6.06
N CYS A 193 -7.04 -8.42 -5.83
CA CYS A 193 -6.65 -9.03 -4.55
C CYS A 193 -6.68 -7.99 -3.41
N MET A 194 -6.06 -6.82 -3.60
CA MET A 194 -6.06 -5.75 -2.59
C MET A 194 -7.47 -5.25 -2.25
N LYS A 195 -8.37 -5.12 -3.25
CA LYS A 195 -9.78 -4.70 -3.06
C LYS A 195 -10.55 -5.62 -2.10
N LEU A 196 -10.22 -6.90 -2.01
CA LEU A 196 -10.89 -7.85 -1.13
C LEU A 196 -10.71 -7.53 0.36
N CYS A 197 -9.57 -6.98 0.78
CA CYS A 197 -9.32 -6.74 2.20
C CYS A 197 -10.30 -5.73 2.82
N PRO A 198 -10.46 -4.49 2.30
CA PRO A 198 -11.41 -3.53 2.87
C PRO A 198 -12.86 -4.00 2.69
N MET A 199 -13.19 -4.72 1.60
CA MET A 199 -14.50 -5.35 1.43
C MET A 199 -14.84 -6.30 2.59
N ILE A 200 -13.89 -7.16 2.99
CA ILE A 200 -14.05 -8.10 4.09
C ILE A 200 -14.06 -7.39 5.45
N VAL A 201 -13.13 -6.47 5.70
CA VAL A 201 -13.04 -5.72 6.96
C VAL A 201 -14.32 -4.89 7.21
N GLN A 202 -14.91 -4.29 6.18
CA GLN A 202 -16.10 -3.44 6.29
C GLN A 202 -17.43 -4.17 6.03
N GLY A 203 -17.38 -5.47 5.70
CA GLY A 203 -18.56 -6.27 5.35
C GLY A 203 -19.40 -5.62 4.25
N LEU A 204 -18.76 -5.27 3.12
CA LEU A 204 -19.37 -4.49 2.04
C LEU A 204 -18.78 -4.83 0.67
N TRP A 205 -19.61 -4.86 -0.37
CA TRP A 205 -19.17 -5.01 -1.76
C TRP A 205 -18.53 -3.73 -2.34
N ASP A 206 -17.51 -3.87 -3.19
CA ASP A 206 -16.81 -2.78 -3.90
C ASP A 206 -17.75 -1.82 -4.68
N PHE A 207 -18.86 -2.35 -5.22
CA PHE A 207 -19.85 -1.56 -5.97
C PHE A 207 -20.89 -0.83 -5.10
N LYS A 208 -20.85 -1.00 -3.77
CA LYS A 208 -21.75 -0.31 -2.83
C LYS A 208 -21.11 1.00 -2.36
N SER A 209 -21.94 1.94 -1.91
CA SER A 209 -21.45 3.26 -1.50
C SER A 209 -20.58 3.19 -0.24
N PRO A 210 -19.39 3.85 -0.23
CA PRO A 210 -18.52 3.95 0.95
C PRO A 210 -19.19 4.50 2.22
N PHE A 211 -20.30 5.25 2.11
CA PHE A 211 -21.05 5.75 3.26
C PHE A 211 -21.64 4.64 4.15
N LEU A 212 -21.81 3.41 3.63
CA LEU A 212 -22.29 2.25 4.40
C LEU A 212 -21.24 1.66 5.38
N GLN A 213 -20.06 2.28 5.46
CA GLN A 213 -19.04 2.04 6.50
C GLN A 213 -19.29 2.86 7.78
N LEU A 214 -20.10 3.92 7.70
CA LEU A 214 -20.44 4.75 8.86
C LEU A 214 -21.56 4.08 9.68
N PRO A 215 -21.57 4.23 11.02
CA PRO A 215 -22.63 3.71 11.86
C PRO A 215 -23.98 4.34 11.49
N HIS A 216 -25.10 3.64 11.75
CA HIS A 216 -26.47 4.12 11.53
C HIS A 216 -26.86 4.49 10.07
N ILE A 217 -25.93 4.41 9.11
CA ILE A 217 -26.20 4.66 7.70
C ILE A 217 -26.64 3.37 7.00
N HIS A 218 -27.88 3.39 6.51
CA HIS A 218 -28.50 2.30 5.77
C HIS A 218 -28.70 2.68 4.30
N GLU A 219 -29.03 1.72 3.43
CA GLU A 219 -29.21 1.98 1.99
C GLU A 219 -30.28 3.06 1.71
N GLY A 220 -31.32 3.14 2.56
CA GLY A 220 -32.36 4.17 2.48
C GLY A 220 -31.89 5.60 2.75
N ASN A 221 -30.74 5.79 3.41
CA ASN A 221 -30.14 7.11 3.68
C ASN A 221 -29.32 7.62 2.49
N LEU A 222 -28.80 6.72 1.63
CA LEU A 222 -27.87 7.08 0.55
C LEU A 222 -28.43 8.12 -0.43
N LYS A 223 -29.75 8.12 -0.65
CA LYS A 223 -30.45 9.10 -1.49
C LYS A 223 -30.25 10.57 -1.04
N TYR A 224 -29.92 10.81 0.23
CA TYR A 224 -29.71 12.17 0.76
C TYR A 224 -28.32 12.73 0.41
N PHE A 225 -27.33 11.87 0.15
CA PHE A 225 -25.99 12.26 -0.33
C PHE A 225 -26.00 12.64 -1.83
N THR A 226 -26.99 12.14 -2.57
CA THR A 226 -27.15 12.26 -4.03
C THR A 226 -28.23 13.29 -4.38
N SER A 227 -28.03 14.55 -3.99
CA SER A 227 -29.02 15.63 -4.21
C SER A 227 -28.84 16.34 -5.56
N LYS A 228 -29.91 16.97 -6.07
CA LYS A 228 -29.85 17.83 -7.27
C LYS A 228 -28.96 19.07 -7.07
N LYS A 229 -28.69 19.48 -5.82
CA LYS A 229 -27.88 20.67 -5.49
C LYS A 229 -26.39 20.37 -5.29
N ARG A 230 -26.05 19.23 -4.67
CA ARG A 230 -24.67 18.78 -4.42
C ARG A 230 -24.66 17.25 -4.45
N GLN A 231 -23.64 16.69 -5.08
CA GLN A 231 -23.46 15.25 -5.30
C GLN A 231 -22.22 14.82 -4.54
N ILE A 232 -22.42 14.25 -3.35
CA ILE A 232 -21.34 13.88 -2.43
C ILE A 232 -20.93 12.45 -2.77
N LYS A 233 -19.70 12.27 -3.27
CA LYS A 233 -19.22 10.97 -3.77
C LYS A 233 -18.30 10.24 -2.79
N SER A 234 -17.69 10.95 -1.85
CA SER A 234 -16.68 10.41 -0.92
C SER A 234 -16.97 10.79 0.54
N LEU A 235 -16.33 10.06 1.44
CA LEU A 235 -16.32 10.37 2.88
C LEU A 235 -15.60 11.69 3.17
N GLN A 236 -14.52 12.00 2.44
CA GLN A 236 -13.83 13.29 2.54
C GLN A 236 -14.76 14.47 2.20
N GLN A 237 -15.48 14.42 1.07
CA GLN A 237 -16.43 15.49 0.70
C GLN A 237 -17.55 15.67 1.73
N PHE A 238 -17.97 14.59 2.39
CA PHE A 238 -18.97 14.66 3.47
C PHE A 238 -18.39 15.30 4.75
N ALA A 239 -17.15 14.97 5.10
CA ALA A 239 -16.43 15.59 6.20
C ALA A 239 -16.19 17.09 5.98
N GLN A 240 -15.93 17.52 4.74
CA GLN A 240 -15.68 18.92 4.39
C GLN A 240 -16.92 19.83 4.48
N LEU A 241 -18.13 19.26 4.51
CA LEU A 241 -19.35 20.06 4.68
C LEU A 241 -19.39 20.80 6.01
N LYS A 242 -19.94 22.01 5.98
CA LYS A 242 -20.32 22.78 7.17
C LYS A 242 -21.33 22.02 8.02
N GLY A 243 -21.30 22.26 9.34
CA GLY A 243 -22.10 21.51 10.31
C GLY A 243 -23.60 21.47 9.99
N ASP A 244 -24.18 22.61 9.61
CA ASP A 244 -25.60 22.72 9.29
C ASP A 244 -26.00 21.92 8.04
N GLU A 245 -25.18 21.96 6.98
CA GLU A 245 -25.43 21.19 5.76
C GLU A 245 -25.29 19.68 6.03
N ARG A 246 -24.26 19.29 6.78
CA ARG A 246 -24.00 17.91 7.17
C ARG A 246 -25.12 17.33 8.03
N ARG A 247 -25.62 18.12 9.00
CA ARG A 247 -26.78 17.77 9.83
C ARG A 247 -28.07 17.70 9.04
N SER A 248 -28.26 18.58 8.05
CA SER A 248 -29.45 18.57 7.18
C SER A 248 -29.56 17.28 6.35
N ILE A 249 -28.44 16.76 5.84
CA ILE A 249 -28.37 15.48 5.10
C ILE A 249 -28.77 14.28 5.99
N LEU A 250 -28.35 14.29 7.24
CA LEU A 250 -28.65 13.25 8.24
C LEU A 250 -29.74 13.66 9.23
N SER A 251 -30.67 14.52 8.81
CA SER A 251 -31.75 15.05 9.65
C SER A 251 -32.76 14.01 10.17
N GLY A 252 -32.74 12.80 9.59
CA GLY A 252 -33.51 11.65 10.07
C GLY A 252 -32.84 10.84 11.18
N LEU A 253 -31.61 11.18 11.60
CA LEU A 253 -30.93 10.58 12.75
C LEU A 253 -31.17 11.40 14.01
N THR A 254 -31.18 10.74 15.16
CA THR A 254 -31.13 11.40 16.48
C THR A 254 -29.82 12.16 16.68
N ASP A 255 -29.74 12.96 17.74
CA ASP A 255 -28.52 13.71 18.07
C ASP A 255 -27.36 12.75 18.43
N ASP A 256 -27.63 11.71 19.24
CA ASP A 256 -26.63 10.71 19.63
C ASP A 256 -26.13 9.87 18.45
N GLU A 257 -27.03 9.41 17.58
CA GLU A 257 -26.65 8.66 16.36
C GLU A 257 -25.78 9.52 15.43
N TYR A 258 -26.13 10.80 15.25
CA TYR A 258 -25.36 11.73 14.43
C TYR A 258 -24.00 12.04 15.04
N LEU A 259 -23.91 12.27 16.36
CA LEU A 259 -22.63 12.45 17.06
C LEU A 259 -21.74 11.21 16.93
N ASN A 260 -22.32 10.00 16.97
CA ASN A 260 -21.59 8.75 16.73
C ASN A 260 -21.07 8.66 15.27
N VAL A 261 -21.89 9.02 14.28
CA VAL A 261 -21.44 9.17 12.87
C VAL A 261 -20.28 10.15 12.75
N LEU A 262 -20.37 11.32 13.39
CA LEU A 262 -19.30 12.33 13.35
C LEU A 262 -18.02 11.85 14.04
N LYS A 263 -18.13 11.11 15.16
CA LYS A 263 -16.98 10.54 15.86
C LYS A 263 -16.24 9.54 14.97
N VAL A 264 -16.97 8.60 14.36
CA VAL A 264 -16.38 7.60 13.45
C VAL A 264 -15.80 8.27 12.21
N LEU A 265 -16.55 9.15 11.54
CA LEU A 265 -16.08 9.91 10.38
C LEU A 265 -14.83 10.73 10.72
N GLY A 266 -14.78 11.32 11.92
CA GLY A 266 -13.64 12.10 12.38
C GLY A 266 -12.37 11.26 12.57
N SER A 267 -12.51 10.03 13.07
CA SER A 267 -11.40 9.08 13.26
C SER A 267 -10.92 8.36 11.99
N MET A 268 -11.67 8.45 10.88
CA MET A 268 -11.24 7.88 9.60
C MET A 268 -9.98 8.59 9.07
N PRO A 269 -9.12 7.89 8.32
CA PRO A 269 -7.82 8.43 7.92
C PRO A 269 -7.92 9.50 6.84
N TYR A 270 -7.28 10.64 7.08
CA TYR A 270 -6.88 11.59 6.04
C TYR A 270 -5.37 11.52 5.86
N VAL A 271 -4.92 10.86 4.78
CA VAL A 271 -3.48 10.69 4.49
C VAL A 271 -3.05 11.70 3.43
N ASP A 272 -2.09 12.57 3.75
CA ASP A 272 -1.35 13.31 2.73
C ASP A 272 -0.27 12.41 2.14
N PHE A 273 -0.54 11.95 0.92
CA PHE A 273 0.33 11.10 0.13
C PHE A 273 1.33 11.95 -0.65
N GLN A 274 2.59 11.98 -0.23
CA GLN A 274 3.68 12.70 -0.91
C GLN A 274 4.59 11.72 -1.66
N VAL A 275 5.02 12.11 -2.85
CA VAL A 275 5.81 11.29 -3.78
C VAL A 275 6.93 12.14 -4.35
N LYS A 276 8.16 11.64 -4.27
CA LYS A 276 9.35 12.18 -4.94
C LYS A 276 10.06 11.03 -5.64
N TYR A 277 10.82 11.30 -6.69
CA TYR A 277 11.69 10.31 -7.32
C TYR A 277 13.09 10.89 -7.52
N GLU A 278 14.10 10.03 -7.44
CA GLU A 278 15.53 10.35 -7.53
C GLU A 278 16.27 9.18 -8.20
N VAL A 279 17.40 9.47 -8.84
CA VAL A 279 18.34 8.46 -9.37
C VAL A 279 19.57 8.47 -8.47
N MET A 280 19.97 7.32 -7.95
CA MET A 280 21.01 7.25 -6.89
C MET A 280 22.42 6.90 -7.40
N ASP A 281 22.73 7.10 -8.69
CA ASP A 281 23.95 6.54 -9.30
C ASP A 281 24.57 7.40 -10.42
N ASP A 282 24.01 8.57 -10.73
CA ASP A 282 24.56 9.53 -11.70
C ASP A 282 24.94 10.83 -10.97
N GLU A 283 25.97 11.55 -11.45
CA GLU A 283 26.44 12.84 -10.89
C GLU A 283 25.35 13.94 -10.83
N ASN A 284 24.21 13.70 -11.48
CA ASN A 284 23.02 14.55 -11.45
C ASN A 284 21.79 13.74 -10.98
N PRO A 285 21.34 13.86 -9.72
CA PRO A 285 20.30 12.98 -9.14
C PRO A 285 18.88 13.13 -9.73
N THR A 286 18.69 14.15 -10.58
CA THR A 286 17.45 14.43 -11.31
C THR A 286 17.45 13.98 -12.77
N GLU A 287 18.60 13.59 -13.33
CA GLU A 287 18.68 13.07 -14.69
C GLU A 287 18.47 11.56 -14.69
N VAL A 288 17.63 11.06 -15.60
CA VAL A 288 17.28 9.64 -15.66
C VAL A 288 17.84 9.05 -16.94
N THR A 289 18.89 8.26 -16.82
CA THR A 289 19.50 7.54 -17.94
C THR A 289 18.79 6.20 -18.20
N THR A 290 18.87 5.69 -19.44
CA THR A 290 18.30 4.38 -19.81
C THR A 290 18.89 3.26 -18.96
N GLY A 291 18.04 2.49 -18.27
CA GLY A 291 18.47 1.37 -17.42
C GLY A 291 18.86 1.74 -15.98
N ALA A 292 18.88 3.02 -15.60
CA ALA A 292 19.18 3.45 -14.23
C ALA A 292 18.17 2.96 -13.19
N ILE A 293 18.57 2.83 -11.93
CA ILE A 293 17.67 2.47 -10.82
C ILE A 293 16.99 3.75 -10.29
N VAL A 294 15.70 3.90 -10.62
CA VAL A 294 14.87 4.98 -10.10
C VAL A 294 14.37 4.60 -8.71
N THR A 295 14.65 5.45 -7.73
CA THR A 295 14.12 5.34 -6.37
C THR A 295 12.97 6.32 -6.19
N VAL A 296 11.78 5.81 -5.91
CA VAL A 296 10.58 6.59 -5.59
C VAL A 296 10.42 6.60 -4.07
N THR A 297 10.66 7.76 -3.47
CA THR A 297 10.45 8.00 -2.04
C THR A 297 9.01 8.43 -1.82
N VAL A 298 8.25 7.60 -1.09
CA VAL A 298 6.87 7.85 -0.69
C VAL A 298 6.86 8.24 0.78
N THR A 299 6.36 9.44 1.08
CA THR A 299 6.14 9.91 2.45
C THR A 299 4.64 10.02 2.69
N LEU A 300 4.15 9.32 3.70
CA LEU A 300 2.76 9.39 4.15
C LEU A 300 2.70 10.18 5.45
N ILE A 301 1.76 11.14 5.52
CA ILE A 301 1.42 11.84 6.78
C ILE A 301 -0.05 11.57 7.05
N ARG A 302 -0.35 10.82 8.11
CA ARG A 302 -1.71 10.44 8.48
C ARG A 302 -2.26 11.42 9.52
N ARG A 303 -3.48 11.89 9.30
CA ARG A 303 -4.25 12.74 10.21
C ARG A 303 -5.66 12.17 10.37
N ASP A 304 -6.35 12.58 11.42
CA ASP A 304 -7.78 12.36 11.55
C ASP A 304 -8.56 13.21 10.53
N MET A 305 -9.56 12.63 9.88
CA MET A 305 -10.46 13.35 8.97
C MET A 305 -11.30 14.44 9.67
N SER A 306 -11.33 14.44 11.01
CA SER A 306 -11.87 15.54 11.83
C SER A 306 -11.23 16.90 11.51
N THR A 307 -9.96 16.94 11.08
CA THR A 307 -9.28 18.20 10.73
C THR A 307 -9.87 18.88 9.49
N LEU A 308 -10.66 18.16 8.69
CA LEU A 308 -11.31 18.69 7.49
C LEU A 308 -12.71 19.26 7.77
N PHE A 309 -13.20 19.23 9.01
CA PHE A 309 -14.60 19.56 9.30
C PHE A 309 -14.95 21.03 9.03
N GLY A 310 -15.64 21.26 7.92
CA GLY A 310 -16.02 22.59 7.44
C GLY A 310 -14.98 23.27 6.55
N ASP A 311 -13.85 22.61 6.26
CA ASP A 311 -12.83 23.10 5.33
C ASP A 311 -13.12 22.63 3.89
N GLU A 312 -13.80 23.48 3.14
CA GLU A 312 -14.10 23.28 1.72
C GLU A 312 -12.92 23.64 0.78
N THR A 313 -11.75 24.02 1.30
CA THR A 313 -10.61 24.48 0.45
C THR A 313 -9.73 23.35 -0.08
N ILE A 314 -9.69 22.21 0.62
CA ILE A 314 -8.82 21.09 0.28
C ILE A 314 -9.45 20.24 -0.83
N GLU A 315 -8.70 19.96 -1.91
CA GLU A 315 -9.17 19.06 -2.96
C GLU A 315 -9.23 17.59 -2.51
N ASP A 316 -10.27 16.87 -2.94
CA ASP A 316 -10.42 15.45 -2.67
C ASP A 316 -9.65 14.59 -3.68
N LYS A 317 -8.48 14.12 -3.24
CA LYS A 317 -7.56 13.28 -4.01
C LYS A 317 -8.03 11.82 -4.17
N ASN A 318 -9.12 11.40 -3.51
CA ASN A 318 -9.61 10.02 -3.55
C ASN A 318 -10.58 9.76 -4.72
N ILE A 319 -11.08 10.81 -5.38
CA ILE A 319 -12.00 10.67 -6.52
C ILE A 319 -11.18 10.40 -7.79
N VAL A 320 -10.92 9.13 -8.05
CA VAL A 320 -10.40 8.66 -9.33
C VAL A 320 -11.51 8.76 -10.38
N ASN A 321 -11.26 9.49 -11.47
CA ASN A 321 -12.17 9.53 -12.62
C ASN A 321 -12.06 8.21 -13.41
N GLU A 322 -12.87 7.21 -13.07
CA GLU A 322 -12.94 5.90 -13.76
C GLU A 322 -13.47 5.99 -15.22
N ASN A 323 -13.87 7.18 -15.70
CA ASN A 323 -14.50 7.44 -17.01
C ASN A 323 -13.57 7.33 -18.24
N ASN A 324 -12.54 6.47 -18.23
CA ASN A 324 -11.66 6.23 -19.38
C ASN A 324 -11.42 4.73 -19.68
N ALA A 325 -12.24 3.84 -19.13
CA ALA A 325 -12.08 2.39 -19.30
C ALA A 325 -13.39 1.62 -19.48
N ASP A 326 -14.32 2.13 -20.31
CA ASP A 326 -15.45 1.33 -20.83
C ASP A 326 -15.74 1.66 -22.30
N GLY A 327 -15.10 0.91 -23.20
CA GLY A 327 -15.47 0.85 -24.61
C GLY A 327 -16.57 -0.19 -24.81
N ASP A 328 -17.75 0.25 -25.23
CA ASP A 328 -18.99 -0.53 -25.37
C ASP A 328 -18.78 -1.78 -26.26
N THR A 329 -18.62 -2.95 -25.63
CA THR A 329 -18.54 -4.24 -26.35
C THR A 329 -19.96 -4.79 -26.52
N LYS A 330 -20.64 -4.34 -27.57
CA LYS A 330 -21.86 -4.99 -28.07
C LYS A 330 -21.49 -6.06 -29.09
N GLU A 331 -21.89 -7.29 -28.81
CA GLU A 331 -21.88 -8.38 -29.79
C GLU A 331 -22.83 -8.04 -30.95
N GLY A 332 -22.39 -8.31 -32.18
CA GLY A 332 -23.16 -8.03 -33.38
C GLY A 332 -22.50 -8.60 -34.64
N SER A 333 -22.86 -9.85 -34.94
CA SER A 333 -22.94 -10.52 -36.26
C SER A 333 -22.11 -9.97 -37.44
N ASP A 334 -21.29 -10.88 -37.99
CA ASP A 334 -20.89 -10.99 -39.41
C ASP A 334 -20.10 -9.85 -40.06
N GLY A 335 -19.07 -10.24 -40.81
CA GLY A 335 -18.20 -9.32 -41.53
C GLY A 335 -18.41 -9.38 -43.04
N GLU A 336 -17.96 -8.33 -43.73
CA GLU A 336 -17.34 -8.46 -45.05
C GLU A 336 -16.48 -7.22 -45.39
N ALA A 337 -15.70 -7.39 -46.46
CA ALA A 337 -14.54 -6.63 -46.94
C ALA A 337 -14.58 -5.07 -46.99
N GLU A 338 -13.37 -4.50 -46.88
CA GLU A 338 -12.79 -3.32 -47.60
C GLU A 338 -13.60 -1.99 -47.68
N HIS A 339 -13.00 -0.80 -47.46
CA HIS A 339 -11.88 -0.26 -48.25
C HIS A 339 -11.31 1.03 -47.61
N HIS A 340 -10.04 1.36 -47.90
CA HIS A 340 -9.41 2.62 -47.48
C HIS A 340 -10.04 3.87 -48.16
N SER A 341 -10.20 4.97 -47.42
CA SER A 341 -9.85 6.32 -47.93
C SER A 341 -9.66 7.36 -46.80
N VAL A 342 -8.75 8.31 -47.02
CA VAL A 342 -8.40 9.40 -46.08
C VAL A 342 -8.90 10.73 -46.65
N LYS A 343 -9.59 11.57 -45.86
CA LYS A 343 -9.31 13.03 -45.74
C LYS A 343 -10.26 13.81 -44.80
N ARG A 344 -9.59 14.52 -43.88
CA ARG A 344 -9.87 15.76 -43.10
C ARG A 344 -11.22 16.51 -43.20
N PRO A 345 -11.65 17.18 -42.10
CA PRO A 345 -12.92 17.90 -41.99
C PRO A 345 -12.90 19.28 -42.66
N VAL A 346 -14.09 19.79 -43.02
CA VAL A 346 -14.27 21.15 -43.56
C VAL A 346 -15.39 21.88 -42.83
N TRP A 347 -15.00 22.89 -42.04
CA TRP A 347 -15.86 24.03 -41.73
C TRP A 347 -16.10 24.81 -43.03
N GLN A 348 -17.33 24.86 -43.52
CA GLN A 348 -17.79 25.97 -44.37
C GLN A 348 -19.32 26.09 -44.42
N LYS A 349 -19.79 27.31 -44.09
CA LYS A 349 -20.92 28.10 -44.64
C LYS A 349 -21.99 27.34 -45.47
N GLN A 350 -23.29 27.64 -45.37
CA GLN A 350 -23.84 29.01 -45.40
C GLN A 350 -25.31 29.13 -44.90
N ARG A 351 -25.73 30.37 -44.63
CA ARG A 351 -27.07 30.78 -44.13
C ARG A 351 -28.16 30.84 -45.22
N LYS A 352 -29.41 31.01 -44.76
CA LYS A 352 -30.61 31.65 -45.37
C LYS A 352 -31.70 30.64 -45.85
N THR A 353 -33.02 30.88 -45.74
CA THR A 353 -33.80 32.04 -45.23
C THR A 353 -35.28 31.71 -44.97
N GLY A 354 -35.89 32.34 -43.95
CA GLY A 354 -37.31 32.79 -43.93
C GLY A 354 -38.42 31.74 -43.69
N GLY A 355 -39.53 32.05 -43.00
CA GLY A 355 -39.83 33.25 -42.18
C GLY A 355 -41.33 33.46 -41.87
N LYS A 356 -41.62 34.23 -40.80
CA LYS A 356 -42.95 34.73 -40.35
C LYS A 356 -43.95 33.64 -39.88
N LYS A 357 -44.86 33.88 -38.92
CA LYS A 357 -45.55 35.14 -38.54
C LYS A 357 -46.22 35.02 -37.13
N SER A 358 -46.18 36.09 -36.32
CA SER A 358 -47.21 36.53 -35.31
C SER A 358 -47.73 35.56 -34.20
N ASN A 359 -48.10 35.96 -32.98
CA ASN A 359 -48.47 37.29 -32.46
C ASN A 359 -48.35 37.39 -30.91
N LYS A 360 -48.13 38.62 -30.40
CA LYS A 360 -48.65 39.31 -29.18
C LYS A 360 -49.38 38.50 -28.05
N ARG A 361 -49.35 38.86 -26.74
CA ARG A 361 -48.93 40.11 -26.06
C ARG A 361 -48.84 39.98 -24.50
N VAL A 362 -47.91 40.75 -23.89
CA VAL A 362 -48.05 41.63 -22.68
C VAL A 362 -48.32 41.00 -21.29
N LYS A 363 -47.39 41.12 -20.32
CA LYS A 363 -47.10 42.23 -19.33
C LYS A 363 -48.03 42.12 -18.10
N GLN A 364 -47.59 42.33 -16.86
CA GLN A 364 -47.00 43.59 -16.38
C GLN A 364 -46.17 43.45 -15.08
N LYS A 365 -45.21 44.37 -14.87
CA LYS A 365 -44.55 44.64 -13.57
C LYS A 365 -45.48 45.44 -12.66
N SER A 366 -45.24 45.39 -11.35
CA SER A 366 -45.17 46.60 -10.53
C SER A 366 -44.11 46.47 -9.43
N THR A 367 -43.61 47.60 -8.96
CA THR A 367 -42.56 47.78 -7.94
C THR A 367 -42.99 48.87 -7.00
N VAL A 368 -42.71 48.75 -5.69
CA VAL A 368 -42.74 49.88 -4.76
C VAL A 368 -41.48 49.85 -3.90
N LYS A 369 -40.87 51.03 -3.72
CA LYS A 369 -39.78 51.32 -2.76
C LYS A 369 -40.37 52.11 -1.59
N HIS A 370 -39.73 52.07 -0.42
CA HIS A 370 -39.53 53.29 0.37
C HIS A 370 -38.16 53.30 1.09
N LYS A 371 -37.71 54.52 1.38
CA LYS A 371 -36.51 55.00 2.11
C LYS A 371 -36.88 55.17 3.61
N ALA A 372 -36.04 55.47 4.61
CA ALA A 372 -34.59 55.72 4.80
C ALA A 372 -34.27 55.61 6.34
N GLU A 373 -33.04 55.98 6.75
CA GLU A 373 -32.61 56.29 8.14
C GLU A 373 -32.57 55.08 9.13
N GLU A 374 -31.70 54.99 10.14
CA GLU A 374 -30.66 55.88 10.68
C GLU A 374 -29.55 55.05 11.40
N SER A 375 -28.34 55.59 11.58
CA SER A 375 -27.28 55.04 12.47
C SER A 375 -27.44 55.66 13.88
N PRO A 376 -26.99 55.06 15.01
CA PRO A 376 -25.54 54.95 15.31
C PRO A 376 -25.09 53.82 16.28
N ALA A 377 -23.76 53.67 16.44
CA ALA A 377 -23.13 53.10 17.64
C ALA A 377 -22.81 54.23 18.66
N PRO A 378 -22.75 53.97 19.98
CA PRO A 378 -21.48 53.63 20.67
C PRO A 378 -21.72 52.59 21.81
N VAL A 379 -20.86 52.24 22.80
CA VAL A 379 -19.78 52.89 23.57
C VAL A 379 -18.79 51.82 24.13
N LYS A 380 -17.54 52.22 24.44
CA LYS A 380 -16.49 51.43 25.13
C LYS A 380 -16.70 51.37 26.66
N VAL A 381 -16.34 50.27 27.32
CA VAL A 381 -15.92 50.29 28.74
C VAL A 381 -14.64 49.46 28.94
N LYS A 382 -13.70 50.00 29.74
CA LYS A 382 -12.47 49.34 30.23
C LYS A 382 -12.70 48.83 31.66
N GLN A 383 -11.96 47.80 32.09
CA GLN A 383 -11.11 47.78 33.33
C GLN A 383 -10.34 46.43 33.40
N VAL A 384 -9.00 46.47 33.53
CA VAL A 384 -8.16 46.16 34.74
C VAL A 384 -8.08 44.64 35.02
N LYS A 385 -6.93 43.91 35.03
CA LYS A 385 -5.48 44.08 35.32
C LYS A 385 -5.07 43.59 36.73
N GLU A 386 -4.43 42.41 36.77
CA GLU A 386 -3.52 41.81 37.79
C GLU A 386 -2.89 40.59 37.06
N GLU A 387 -1.58 40.34 36.86
CA GLU A 387 -0.31 40.39 37.64
C GLU A 387 0.07 39.09 38.40
N LYS A 388 0.98 38.30 37.77
CA LYS A 388 2.27 37.65 38.24
C LYS A 388 2.40 37.04 39.67
N PRO A 389 3.38 36.14 39.98
CA PRO A 389 4.71 35.83 39.38
C PRO A 389 4.67 34.66 38.37
N LYS A 390 5.76 34.10 37.78
CA LYS A 390 7.19 34.47 37.59
C LYS A 390 8.19 34.46 38.80
N ASP A 391 8.89 33.34 39.02
CA ASP A 391 10.19 33.25 39.73
C ASP A 391 11.40 33.36 38.77
N ASP A 392 12.54 33.88 39.27
CA ASP A 392 13.87 33.86 38.64
C ASP A 392 14.67 32.66 39.16
N ASP A 393 15.67 32.24 38.38
CA ASP A 393 17.01 32.15 38.94
C ASP A 393 18.07 32.36 37.85
N SER A 394 19.15 33.04 38.21
CA SER A 394 20.22 33.47 37.31
C SER A 394 21.53 33.58 38.08
N ASP A 395 22.61 33.00 37.55
CA ASP A 395 23.99 33.29 37.97
C ASP A 395 24.84 33.50 36.70
N LEU A 396 25.38 34.71 36.48
CA LEU A 396 26.75 35.17 36.87
C LEU A 396 27.87 34.41 36.09
N SER A 397 28.72 34.97 35.21
CA SER A 397 29.35 36.28 34.93
C SER A 397 30.83 36.38 35.34
N ASP A 398 31.72 36.61 34.37
CA ASP A 398 33.03 37.31 34.47
C ASP A 398 33.42 37.71 33.01
N SER A 399 33.85 38.92 32.58
CA SER A 399 34.82 39.94 33.09
C SER A 399 36.29 39.48 32.93
N SER A 400 37.31 40.26 32.49
CA SER A 400 37.44 41.61 31.88
C SER A 400 38.93 41.87 31.44
N GLY A 401 39.19 42.82 30.52
CA GLY A 401 40.50 43.48 30.27
C GLY A 401 41.28 43.06 28.99
N SER A 402 41.58 43.93 28.01
CA SER A 402 42.59 45.03 27.93
C SER A 402 44.06 44.50 27.87
N ASP A 403 44.97 44.89 26.96
CA ASP A 403 45.16 46.17 26.24
C ASP A 403 46.16 46.10 25.02
N VAL A 404 46.10 47.10 24.11
CA VAL A 404 47.05 47.64 23.06
C VAL A 404 48.40 46.91 22.71
N ASN A 405 48.96 46.81 21.47
CA ASN A 405 49.14 47.77 20.34
C ASN A 405 49.94 47.13 19.14
N GLU A 406 49.92 47.74 17.92
CA GLU A 406 50.86 47.69 16.74
C GLU A 406 51.67 46.40 16.36
N SER A 407 51.87 45.97 15.10
CA SER A 407 51.94 46.65 13.78
C SER A 407 51.93 45.65 12.58
N ASN A 408 51.84 46.17 11.35
CA ASN A 408 51.84 45.49 10.02
C ASN A 408 52.74 44.23 9.84
N ASP A 409 52.26 43.21 9.11
CA ASP A 409 52.70 42.90 7.73
C ASP A 409 51.65 42.03 7.00
N ALA A 410 51.79 41.83 5.68
CA ALA A 410 50.80 41.18 4.82
C ALA A 410 51.22 39.79 4.32
N SER A 411 50.31 38.80 4.36
CA SER A 411 50.05 37.83 3.27
C SER A 411 48.99 36.78 3.65
N GLU A 412 48.04 36.54 2.74
CA GLU A 412 47.41 35.24 2.41
C GLU A 412 47.10 34.23 3.54
N ASP A 413 45.83 34.17 3.96
CA ASP A 413 45.18 32.91 4.43
C ASP A 413 43.64 33.04 4.49
N GLU A 414 42.95 32.88 3.35
CA GLU A 414 41.48 32.65 3.29
C GLU A 414 41.17 31.23 2.81
N VAL A 415 41.61 30.21 3.55
CA VAL A 415 41.12 28.82 3.37
C VAL A 415 40.92 28.12 4.71
N LYS A 416 39.72 28.28 5.30
CA LYS A 416 38.98 27.26 6.10
C LYS A 416 37.76 27.88 6.80
N ASN A 417 36.60 27.85 6.14
CA ASN A 417 35.32 27.85 6.85
C ASN A 417 34.20 27.11 6.08
N SER A 418 34.57 26.19 5.19
CA SER A 418 33.63 25.47 4.30
C SER A 418 33.66 23.95 4.46
N SER A 419 34.35 23.40 5.46
CA SER A 419 34.41 21.94 5.70
C SER A 419 33.54 21.47 6.87
N VAL A 420 33.32 22.32 7.88
CA VAL A 420 32.64 21.92 9.12
C VAL A 420 31.12 21.78 8.90
N GLU A 421 30.49 22.73 8.21
CA GLU A 421 29.05 22.66 7.89
C GLU A 421 28.71 21.50 6.93
N ASP A 422 29.66 21.08 6.09
CA ASP A 422 29.50 19.94 5.20
C ASP A 422 29.70 18.60 5.94
N GLU A 423 30.72 18.50 6.81
CA GLU A 423 30.95 17.32 7.67
C GLU A 423 29.75 17.07 8.62
N ASP A 424 29.19 18.11 9.25
CA ASP A 424 28.02 17.98 10.12
C ASP A 424 26.78 17.50 9.34
N GLN A 425 26.55 18.04 8.14
CA GLN A 425 25.47 17.57 7.26
C GLN A 425 25.68 16.14 6.77
N GLU A 426 26.91 15.71 6.52
CA GLU A 426 27.22 14.31 6.18
C GLU A 426 26.99 13.37 7.37
N TRP A 427 27.35 13.78 8.58
CA TRP A 427 27.06 13.04 9.80
C TRP A 427 25.56 12.90 10.07
N GLU A 428 24.75 13.95 9.88
CA GLU A 428 23.29 13.84 9.97
C GLU A 428 22.73 12.86 8.93
N LYS A 429 23.17 12.96 7.66
CA LYS A 429 22.78 12.02 6.59
C LYS A 429 23.19 10.58 6.94
N LEU A 430 24.34 10.38 7.58
CA LEU A 430 24.84 9.07 8.01
C LEU A 430 24.02 8.51 9.18
N GLN A 431 23.70 9.32 10.20
CA GLN A 431 22.82 8.94 11.31
C GLN A 431 21.41 8.59 10.82
N GLN A 432 20.84 9.37 9.89
CA GLN A 432 19.56 9.05 9.25
C GLN A 432 19.63 7.72 8.48
N LYS A 433 20.71 7.45 7.74
CA LYS A 433 20.95 6.15 7.07
C LYS A 433 21.09 5.00 8.07
N LEU A 434 21.71 5.22 9.23
CA LEU A 434 21.88 4.24 10.30
C LEU A 434 20.55 3.91 10.99
N HIS A 435 19.81 4.90 11.48
CA HIS A 435 18.47 4.69 12.05
C HIS A 435 17.49 4.05 11.04
N LYS A 436 17.64 4.35 9.74
CA LYS A 436 16.87 3.70 8.66
C LYS A 436 17.25 2.22 8.48
N ARG A 437 18.50 1.82 8.76
CA ARG A 437 18.92 0.40 8.81
C ARG A 437 18.51 -0.28 10.12
N GLU A 438 18.55 0.44 11.23
CA GLU A 438 18.11 -0.03 12.56
C GLU A 438 16.62 -0.39 12.57
N LYS A 439 15.74 0.50 12.08
CA LYS A 439 14.32 0.20 11.86
C LYS A 439 14.04 -0.99 10.92
N VAL A 440 14.98 -1.35 10.05
CA VAL A 440 14.88 -2.55 9.20
C VAL A 440 15.29 -3.82 9.95
N LEU A 441 16.15 -3.70 10.98
CA LEU A 441 16.63 -4.80 11.81
C LEU A 441 15.70 -5.12 13.00
N GLU A 442 15.02 -4.12 13.57
CA GLU A 442 14.06 -4.30 14.68
C GLU A 442 12.78 -5.07 14.28
N GLY A 443 12.58 -5.28 12.97
CA GLY A 443 11.36 -5.87 12.41
C GLY A 443 10.25 -4.83 12.22
N ARG A 444 9.35 -5.08 11.27
CA ARG A 444 8.27 -4.13 10.96
C ARG A 444 7.26 -4.09 12.11
N SER A 445 7.18 -2.95 12.79
CA SER A 445 6.10 -2.69 13.75
C SER A 445 4.73 -2.88 13.06
N LYS A 446 3.81 -3.53 13.77
CA LYS A 446 2.43 -3.79 13.34
C LYS A 446 1.42 -2.94 14.13
N LEU A 447 1.89 -1.83 14.70
CA LEU A 447 1.07 -0.88 15.46
C LEU A 447 0.73 0.33 14.60
N SER A 448 -0.56 0.64 14.51
CA SER A 448 -1.12 1.73 13.70
C SER A 448 -2.36 2.29 14.42
N HIS A 449 -3.27 2.92 13.67
CA HIS A 449 -4.57 3.34 14.15
C HIS A 449 -5.58 2.17 14.17
N THR A 450 -6.48 2.15 15.16
CA THR A 450 -7.56 1.15 15.23
C THR A 450 -8.65 1.45 14.19
N VAL A 451 -9.13 0.40 13.52
CA VAL A 451 -10.13 0.50 12.45
C VAL A 451 -11.55 0.41 13.02
N HIS A 452 -12.45 1.28 12.57
CA HIS A 452 -13.88 1.07 12.79
C HIS A 452 -14.41 -0.01 11.84
N CYS A 453 -14.55 -1.24 12.33
CA CYS A 453 -15.00 -2.39 11.55
C CYS A 453 -15.95 -3.33 12.34
N PRO A 454 -17.16 -2.88 12.73
CA PRO A 454 -18.06 -3.64 13.61
C PRO A 454 -18.62 -4.95 13.03
N LEU A 455 -18.39 -5.21 11.73
CA LEU A 455 -18.76 -6.46 11.06
C LEU A 455 -17.58 -7.46 10.99
N TYR A 456 -16.35 -7.00 11.21
CA TYR A 456 -15.17 -7.86 11.30
C TYR A 456 -15.03 -8.38 12.75
N PRO A 457 -14.74 -9.68 12.97
CA PRO A 457 -14.91 -10.32 14.29
C PRO A 457 -13.76 -10.11 15.27
N TYR A 458 -12.68 -9.43 14.86
CA TYR A 458 -11.48 -9.20 15.65
C TYR A 458 -11.06 -7.73 15.57
N ASP A 459 -10.17 -7.28 16.45
CA ASP A 459 -9.58 -5.94 16.33
C ASP A 459 -8.67 -5.87 15.10
N LYS A 460 -8.73 -4.75 14.38
CA LYS A 460 -7.94 -4.50 13.16
C LYS A 460 -7.19 -3.17 13.27
N GLN A 461 -5.91 -3.23 12.92
CA GLN A 461 -5.02 -2.07 12.77
C GLN A 461 -5.02 -1.60 11.30
N GLU A 462 -5.00 -0.29 11.06
CA GLU A 462 -5.06 0.30 9.72
C GLU A 462 -3.73 0.13 8.98
N TYR A 463 -3.74 -0.56 7.83
CA TYR A 463 -2.55 -0.73 6.99
C TYR A 463 -2.78 -0.22 5.56
N TRP A 464 -1.68 -0.06 4.83
CA TRP A 464 -1.67 0.54 3.51
C TRP A 464 -0.74 -0.22 2.55
N TRP A 465 -1.15 -0.37 1.30
CA TRP A 465 -0.26 -0.80 0.22
C TRP A 465 0.15 0.39 -0.64
N THR A 466 1.44 0.48 -0.95
CA THR A 466 1.95 1.40 -1.97
C THR A 466 2.82 0.69 -3.01
N TYR A 467 2.69 1.11 -4.27
CA TYR A 467 3.37 0.52 -5.42
C TYR A 467 3.41 1.50 -6.61
N VAL A 468 4.39 1.32 -7.50
CA VAL A 468 4.50 2.01 -8.79
C VAL A 468 4.00 1.08 -9.90
N CYS A 469 3.28 1.64 -10.86
CA CYS A 469 2.77 0.90 -12.01
C CYS A 469 2.75 1.74 -13.30
N ASP A 470 2.67 1.05 -14.44
CA ASP A 470 2.28 1.66 -15.71
C ASP A 470 0.83 1.26 -16.06
N ARG A 471 -0.06 2.25 -16.04
CA ARG A 471 -1.47 2.08 -16.41
C ARG A 471 -1.68 1.80 -17.89
N LYS A 472 -0.76 2.20 -18.78
CA LYS A 472 -0.87 1.97 -20.23
C LYS A 472 -0.56 0.52 -20.60
N SER A 473 0.54 -0.04 -20.08
CA SER A 473 0.89 -1.45 -20.29
C SER A 473 0.22 -2.43 -19.31
N LYS A 474 -0.57 -1.93 -18.35
CA LYS A 474 -1.18 -2.70 -17.25
C LYS A 474 -0.15 -3.49 -16.42
N SER A 475 1.04 -2.93 -16.26
CA SER A 475 2.21 -3.58 -15.66
C SER A 475 2.55 -2.99 -14.28
N LEU A 476 3.00 -3.82 -13.36
CA LEU A 476 3.35 -3.44 -11.99
C LEU A 476 4.89 -3.38 -11.87
N LEU A 477 5.44 -2.19 -11.70
CA LEU A 477 6.89 -1.94 -11.75
C LEU A 477 7.61 -2.33 -10.45
N THR A 478 6.90 -2.30 -9.32
CA THR A 478 7.47 -2.58 -7.99
C THR A 478 6.57 -3.53 -7.22
N SER A 479 7.15 -4.50 -6.50
CA SER A 479 6.38 -5.30 -5.54
C SER A 479 5.66 -4.38 -4.54
N PRO A 480 4.39 -4.63 -4.19
CA PRO A 480 3.67 -3.75 -3.27
C PRO A 480 4.30 -3.75 -1.89
N TYR A 481 4.61 -2.56 -1.40
CA TYR A 481 5.09 -2.38 -0.03
C TYR A 481 3.89 -2.26 0.89
N HIS A 482 3.75 -3.22 1.81
CA HIS A 482 2.73 -3.21 2.86
C HIS A 482 3.25 -2.47 4.10
N ILE A 483 2.63 -1.32 4.38
CA ILE A 483 2.96 -0.40 5.47
C ILE A 483 2.07 -0.75 6.67
N THR A 484 2.70 -1.17 7.77
CA THR A 484 2.01 -1.66 8.98
C THR A 484 2.17 -0.76 10.21
N SER A 485 2.89 0.35 10.05
CA SER A 485 3.47 1.19 11.12
C SER A 485 3.09 2.68 11.00
N LEU A 486 2.07 3.02 10.21
CA LEU A 486 1.67 4.42 9.96
C LEU A 486 0.87 5.00 11.14
N ILE A 487 1.60 5.60 12.08
CA ILE A 487 1.01 6.44 13.14
C ILE A 487 0.86 7.87 12.59
N ASP A 488 1.84 8.76 12.78
CA ASP A 488 1.76 10.15 12.28
C ASP A 488 2.39 10.34 10.90
N LYS A 489 3.60 9.79 10.72
CA LYS A 489 4.39 9.87 9.49
C LYS A 489 5.15 8.57 9.28
N GLU A 490 5.12 8.06 8.05
CA GLU A 490 5.98 6.95 7.62
C GLU A 490 6.58 7.25 6.25
N GLU A 491 7.78 6.76 6.00
CA GLU A 491 8.47 6.90 4.72
C GLU A 491 8.98 5.55 4.21
N CYS A 492 8.70 5.24 2.94
CA CYS A 492 9.19 4.03 2.29
C CYS A 492 9.72 4.33 0.88
N GLN A 493 10.69 3.52 0.44
CA GLN A 493 11.30 3.65 -0.88
C GLN A 493 10.91 2.47 -1.77
N LEU A 494 10.41 2.77 -2.96
CA LEU A 494 10.07 1.82 -4.02
C LEU A 494 11.11 1.97 -5.13
N LYS A 495 11.76 0.87 -5.53
CA LYS A 495 12.84 0.91 -6.54
C LYS A 495 12.46 0.12 -7.78
N PHE A 496 12.69 0.69 -8.95
CA PHE A 496 12.50 0.02 -10.25
C PHE A 496 13.54 0.49 -11.27
N THR A 497 13.77 -0.32 -12.31
CA THR A 497 14.69 0.00 -13.39
C THR A 497 14.01 0.88 -14.44
N ALA A 498 14.65 1.98 -14.84
CA ALA A 498 14.18 2.84 -15.93
C ALA A 498 14.12 2.07 -17.26
N PRO A 499 13.17 2.38 -18.16
CA PRO A 499 13.09 1.80 -19.49
C PRO A 499 14.40 1.88 -20.30
N ASN A 500 14.66 0.87 -21.13
CA ASN A 500 15.87 0.78 -21.94
C ASN A 500 15.90 1.71 -23.17
N TRP A 501 14.81 2.44 -23.44
CA TRP A 501 14.69 3.34 -24.58
C TRP A 501 14.42 4.76 -24.09
N LYS A 502 15.07 5.73 -24.73
CA LYS A 502 14.87 7.15 -24.42
C LYS A 502 13.45 7.61 -24.75
N GLY A 503 12.93 8.52 -23.93
CA GLY A 503 11.61 9.11 -24.10
C GLY A 503 10.90 9.40 -22.77
N THR A 504 9.78 10.11 -22.86
CA THR A 504 9.01 10.51 -21.68
C THR A 504 7.97 9.44 -21.32
N TYR A 505 8.15 8.80 -20.17
CA TYR A 505 7.24 7.83 -19.59
C TYR A 505 6.36 8.50 -18.52
N THR A 506 5.20 7.92 -18.24
CA THR A 506 4.32 8.36 -17.14
C THR A 506 3.92 7.13 -16.37
N PHE A 507 4.30 7.08 -15.10
CA PHE A 507 4.01 5.98 -14.19
C PHE A 507 3.15 6.50 -13.05
N THR A 508 2.26 5.66 -12.52
CA THR A 508 1.35 6.02 -11.46
C THR A 508 1.79 5.34 -10.17
N VAL A 509 2.11 6.14 -9.15
CA VAL A 509 2.32 5.67 -7.78
C VAL A 509 0.97 5.62 -7.10
N CYS A 510 0.61 4.46 -6.57
CA CYS A 510 -0.69 4.19 -5.99
C CYS A 510 -0.58 3.97 -4.47
N LEU A 511 -1.61 4.41 -3.75
CA LEU A 511 -1.80 4.18 -2.33
C LEU A 511 -3.20 3.58 -2.11
N ARG A 512 -3.29 2.41 -1.48
CA ARG A 512 -4.56 1.74 -1.15
C ARG A 512 -4.64 1.44 0.34
N SER A 513 -5.75 1.79 0.99
CA SER A 513 -6.08 1.27 2.32
C SER A 513 -6.44 -0.22 2.23
N ASP A 514 -6.01 -0.99 3.22
CA ASP A 514 -6.44 -2.39 3.39
C ASP A 514 -7.74 -2.53 4.19
N SER A 515 -8.20 -1.45 4.83
CA SER A 515 -9.23 -1.48 5.88
C SER A 515 -10.47 -0.63 5.59
N TYR A 516 -10.37 0.35 4.69
CA TYR A 516 -11.49 1.22 4.31
C TYR A 516 -11.66 1.33 2.78
N LEU A 517 -12.91 1.30 2.32
CA LEU A 517 -13.28 1.56 0.92
C LEU A 517 -13.35 3.07 0.65
N GLY A 518 -12.87 3.48 -0.53
CA GLY A 518 -12.93 4.89 -0.98
C GLY A 518 -11.74 5.77 -0.55
N PHE A 519 -10.68 5.20 0.03
CA PHE A 519 -9.47 5.91 0.49
C PHE A 519 -8.25 5.62 -0.41
N HIS A 520 -8.48 5.42 -1.71
CA HIS A 520 -7.43 5.10 -2.67
C HIS A 520 -6.97 6.37 -3.38
N GLN A 521 -5.67 6.63 -3.36
CA GLN A 521 -5.05 7.80 -3.99
C GLN A 521 -4.05 7.37 -5.05
N GLN A 522 -3.89 8.21 -6.08
CA GLN A 522 -2.94 8.02 -7.16
C GLN A 522 -2.18 9.31 -7.44
N LYS A 523 -0.89 9.19 -7.78
CA LYS A 523 -0.06 10.30 -8.24
C LYS A 523 0.79 9.86 -9.43
N ASP A 524 0.68 10.59 -10.52
CA ASP A 524 1.50 10.35 -11.70
C ASP A 524 2.87 11.03 -11.56
N ILE A 525 3.93 10.25 -11.81
CA ILE A 525 5.29 10.73 -12.01
C ILE A 525 5.62 10.68 -13.50
N LYS A 526 6.27 11.73 -14.01
CA LYS A 526 6.74 11.81 -15.39
C LYS A 526 8.24 11.63 -15.40
N LEU A 527 8.70 10.58 -16.08
CA LEU A 527 10.10 10.18 -16.14
C LEU A 527 10.61 10.49 -17.55
N ASP A 528 11.49 11.47 -17.69
CA ASP A 528 12.11 11.76 -18.99
C ASP A 528 13.43 11.02 -19.10
N VAL A 529 13.41 9.90 -19.82
CA VAL A 529 14.55 8.98 -19.90
C VAL A 529 15.47 9.44 -21.04
N LYS A 530 16.68 9.86 -20.67
CA LYS A 530 17.77 10.21 -21.60
C LYS A 530 18.53 8.97 -22.01
N GLU A 531 19.18 9.04 -23.16
CA GLU A 531 20.15 8.03 -23.61
C GLU A 531 21.31 7.99 -22.62
N ALA A 532 21.68 6.81 -22.11
CA ALA A 532 22.86 6.68 -21.26
C ALA A 532 24.10 7.21 -22.00
N PRO A 533 25.01 7.94 -21.31
CA PRO A 533 26.30 8.28 -21.87
C PRO A 533 26.97 7.01 -22.39
N LYS A 534 27.51 7.06 -23.61
CA LYS A 534 28.38 5.98 -24.07
C LYS A 534 29.61 6.02 -23.17
N HIS A 535 29.79 4.99 -22.36
CA HIS A 535 31.04 4.79 -21.64
C HIS A 535 32.16 4.85 -22.70
N VAL A 536 33.01 5.87 -22.60
CA VAL A 536 34.25 5.89 -23.35
C VAL A 536 35.03 4.72 -22.77
N SER A 537 35.09 3.61 -23.50
CA SER A 537 36.22 2.72 -23.32
C SER A 537 37.43 3.58 -23.63
N GLU A 538 38.24 3.87 -22.63
CA GLU A 538 39.62 4.29 -22.85
C GLU A 538 40.27 3.12 -23.60
N SER A 539 40.23 3.22 -24.93
CA SER A 539 41.02 2.39 -25.80
C SER A 539 42.45 2.79 -25.50
N GLU A 540 43.18 1.89 -24.85
CA GLU A 540 44.60 2.05 -24.53
C GLU A 540 45.32 2.51 -25.80
N ASP A 541 45.84 3.75 -25.77
CA ASP A 541 46.63 4.32 -26.86
C ASP A 541 47.87 3.45 -27.07
N SER A 542 47.75 2.51 -28.01
CA SER A 542 48.85 1.67 -28.46
C SER A 542 49.59 2.44 -29.56
N GLU A 543 50.55 3.25 -29.14
CA GLU A 543 51.35 4.10 -30.02
C GLU A 543 51.99 3.30 -31.16
N GLU A 544 51.81 3.76 -32.40
CA GLU A 544 52.54 3.25 -33.57
C GLU A 544 54.02 3.69 -33.51
N GLU A 545 54.95 2.75 -33.32
CA GLU A 545 56.33 2.90 -33.81
C GLU A 545 56.71 1.79 -34.80
N GLY A 546 57.53 2.20 -35.77
CA GLY A 546 57.78 1.51 -37.04
C GLY A 546 58.94 0.48 -37.05
N PRO A 547 59.47 0.15 -38.25
CA PRO A 547 59.81 -1.24 -38.55
C PRO A 547 61.31 -1.63 -38.58
N ALA A 548 61.54 -2.89 -38.20
CA ALA A 548 62.45 -3.91 -38.78
C ALA A 548 64.00 -3.74 -38.80
N GLU A 549 64.66 -4.86 -38.44
CA GLU A 549 66.09 -5.23 -38.63
C GLU A 549 67.11 -4.45 -37.74
N ASP A 550 68.18 -5.02 -37.17
CA ASP A 550 69.05 -6.11 -37.66
C ASP A 550 69.93 -6.80 -36.55
N ASN A 551 70.48 -7.99 -36.85
CA ASN A 551 71.67 -8.72 -36.28
C ASN A 551 71.81 -9.21 -34.80
N ALA A 552 71.66 -10.54 -34.63
CA ALA A 552 72.67 -11.57 -34.24
C ALA A 552 73.68 -11.43 -33.05
N HIS A 553 73.60 -12.40 -32.10
CA HIS A 553 74.69 -13.24 -31.51
C HIS A 553 74.02 -14.42 -30.75
N GLU A 554 74.27 -15.70 -31.06
CA GLU A 554 75.28 -16.61 -30.44
C GLU A 554 75.25 -16.66 -28.89
N SER A 555 75.23 -17.81 -28.18
CA SER A 555 75.65 -19.18 -28.54
C SER A 555 75.09 -20.28 -27.59
N ASP A 556 75.22 -21.54 -28.04
CA ASP A 556 75.27 -22.85 -27.33
C ASP A 556 74.84 -23.00 -25.85
N TYR A 557 73.96 -23.99 -25.60
CA TYR A 557 74.38 -25.28 -25.00
C TYR A 557 73.38 -26.41 -25.31
N THR A 558 73.83 -27.66 -25.26
CA THR A 558 73.14 -28.83 -25.83
C THR A 558 72.70 -29.87 -24.77
N THR A 559 71.64 -30.63 -25.10
CA THR A 559 71.30 -31.98 -24.57
C THR A 559 71.11 -32.15 -23.05
N ASP A 560 70.45 -33.18 -22.48
CA ASP A 560 69.92 -34.46 -22.99
C ASP A 560 68.62 -34.88 -22.24
N GLU A 561 67.81 -35.70 -22.92
CA GLU A 561 67.06 -36.90 -22.49
C GLU A 561 65.83 -36.88 -21.51
N ASP A 562 64.75 -37.50 -22.03
CA ASP A 562 63.83 -38.51 -21.44
C ASP A 562 62.91 -38.22 -20.24
N LEU A 563 61.60 -38.13 -20.55
CA LEU A 563 60.48 -39.08 -20.26
C LEU A 563 60.44 -39.87 -18.93
N PRO A 564 59.26 -40.33 -18.43
CA PRO A 564 57.95 -40.40 -19.11
C PRO A 564 56.73 -39.85 -18.32
N GLU A 565 55.55 -40.03 -18.94
CA GLU A 565 54.22 -40.01 -18.32
C GLU A 565 54.04 -41.14 -17.29
N ASP A 566 53.13 -40.96 -16.33
CA ASP A 566 52.46 -42.06 -15.60
C ASP A 566 51.02 -41.62 -15.26
N ASP A 567 50.07 -42.56 -15.36
CA ASP A 567 48.61 -42.37 -15.26
C ASP A 567 48.06 -42.27 -13.82
N ASP A 568 46.96 -41.52 -13.65
CA ASP A 568 45.70 -41.96 -12.97
C ASP A 568 44.56 -40.92 -13.14
#